data_AF-A0A2D8CPN5-F1
#
_entry.id   AF-A0A2D8CPN5-F1
#
_cell.length_a   1.000
_cell.length_b   1.000
_cell.length_c   1.000
_cell.angle_alpha   90.00
_cell.angle_beta   90.00
_cell.angle_gamma   90.00
#
_symmetry.space_group_name_H-M   'P 1'
#
loop_
_entity.id
_entity.type
_entity.pdbx_description
1 polymer ?
#
loop_
_entity_poly.entity_id
_entity_poly.type
_entity_poly.pdbx_seq_one_letter_code
_entity_poly.pdbx_strand_id
1 'polypeptide(L)'
;MAGLMEVFLLKDRVSRDRDNIFLILFEKAFILISLLVVLLVGVSLDLPAWGVGALVGASLGPIVYGHYYVIYIRPVKKKQNLDVEKKRRKANRK
;
A
#
# COMPACT_ATOMS: atom_id res chain seq x y z
N MET A 1 -19.46 -10.76 -8.31
CA MET A 1 -18.41 -10.78 -7.26
C MET A 1 -17.09 -11.33 -7.81
N ALA A 2 -16.56 -10.77 -8.91
CA ALA A 2 -15.35 -11.30 -9.58
C ALA A 2 -14.06 -10.54 -9.22
N GLY A 3 -14.14 -9.22 -8.95
CA GLY A 3 -12.96 -8.39 -8.76
C GLY A 3 -12.19 -8.60 -7.44
N LEU A 4 -12.86 -8.91 -6.33
CA LEU A 4 -12.18 -9.09 -5.04
C LEU A 4 -11.40 -10.41 -4.96
N MET A 5 -11.92 -11.47 -5.58
CA MET A 5 -11.30 -12.80 -5.58
C MET A 5 -10.07 -12.83 -6.49
N GLU A 6 -10.11 -12.13 -7.63
CA GLU A 6 -8.93 -11.90 -8.47
C GLU A 6 -7.86 -11.09 -7.73
N VAL A 7 -8.24 -10.03 -7.01
CA VAL A 7 -7.28 -9.26 -6.19
C VAL A 7 -6.66 -10.13 -5.10
N PHE A 8 -7.44 -11.03 -4.50
CA PHE A 8 -6.94 -11.96 -3.48
C PHE A 8 -5.99 -13.01 -4.07
N LEU A 9 -6.32 -13.59 -5.23
CA LEU A 9 -5.46 -14.54 -5.94
C LEU A 9 -4.17 -13.89 -6.47
N LEU A 10 -4.25 -12.63 -6.91
CA LEU A 10 -3.07 -11.86 -7.32
C LEU A 10 -2.16 -11.57 -6.12
N LYS A 11 -2.76 -11.24 -4.97
CA LYS A 11 -2.03 -11.06 -3.70
C LYS A 11 -1.33 -12.35 -3.26
N ASP A 12 -2.00 -13.50 -3.39
CA ASP A 12 -1.43 -14.81 -3.04
C ASP A 12 -0.27 -15.21 -3.95
N ARG A 13 -0.40 -15.01 -5.28
CA ARG A 13 0.71 -15.25 -6.21
C ARG A 13 1.92 -14.35 -5.94
N VAL A 14 1.68 -13.06 -5.68
CA VAL A 14 2.75 -12.10 -5.37
C VAL A 14 3.37 -12.36 -3.99
N SER A 15 2.60 -12.87 -3.03
CA SER A 15 3.13 -13.30 -1.72
C SER A 15 4.05 -14.52 -1.82
N ARG A 16 3.81 -15.42 -2.78
CA ARG A 16 4.61 -16.64 -2.96
C ARG A 16 5.97 -16.40 -3.61
N ASP A 17 6.15 -15.27 -4.30
CA ASP A 17 7.34 -14.86 -5.05
C ASP A 17 8.20 -13.82 -4.28
N ARG A 18 7.95 -13.63 -2.98
CA ARG A 18 8.70 -12.68 -2.14
C ARG A 18 9.49 -13.39 -1.06
N ASP A 19 10.76 -13.67 -1.38
CA ASP A 19 11.83 -14.12 -0.48
C ASP A 19 12.15 -13.14 0.69
N ASN A 20 11.39 -12.06 0.84
CA ASN A 20 11.68 -10.99 1.78
C ASN A 20 10.59 -10.89 2.85
N ILE A 21 10.63 -11.82 3.82
CA ILE A 21 9.87 -11.75 5.08
C ILE A 21 9.99 -10.36 5.71
N PHE A 22 11.17 -9.74 5.61
CA PHE A 22 11.42 -8.38 6.07
C PHE A 22 10.50 -7.34 5.41
N LEU A 23 10.21 -7.44 4.11
CA LEU A 23 9.32 -6.49 3.43
C LEU A 23 7.87 -6.61 3.90
N ILE A 24 7.39 -7.83 4.15
CA ILE A 24 6.04 -8.06 4.69
C ILE A 24 5.94 -7.58 6.14
N LEU A 25 6.98 -7.80 6.94
CA LEU A 25 7.03 -7.34 8.33
C LEU A 25 7.08 -5.81 8.41
N PHE A 26 7.94 -5.19 7.59
CA PHE A 26 8.02 -3.73 7.46
C PHE A 26 6.70 -3.13 7.02
N GLU A 27 5.96 -3.80 6.14
CA GLU A 27 4.69 -3.30 5.65
C GLU A 27 3.63 -3.18 6.75
N LYS A 28 3.54 -4.18 7.64
CA LYS A 28 2.61 -4.10 8.78
C LYS A 28 3.12 -3.18 9.88
N ALA A 29 4.43 -3.20 10.15
CA ALA A 29 5.05 -2.36 11.17
C ALA A 29 4.92 -0.87 10.83
N PHE A 30 5.11 -0.49 9.57
CA PHE A 30 5.01 0.91 9.15
C PHE A 30 3.61 1.48 9.33
N ILE A 31 2.57 0.70 9.01
CA ILE A 31 1.18 1.11 9.25
C ILE A 31 0.94 1.32 10.74
N LEU A 32 1.39 0.40 11.60
CA LEU A 32 1.25 0.52 13.05
C LEU A 32 2.01 1.71 13.62
N ILE A 33 3.26 1.94 13.18
CA ILE A 33 4.06 3.10 13.58
C ILE A 33 3.38 4.40 13.16
N SER A 34 2.83 4.46 11.94
CA SER A 34 2.12 5.64 11.45
C SER A 34 0.87 5.94 12.29
N LEU A 35 0.09 4.92 12.62
CA LEU A 35 -1.09 5.08 13.50
C LEU A 35 -0.69 5.46 14.92
N LEU A 36 0.42 4.94 15.43
CA LEU A 36 0.96 5.32 16.74
C LEU A 36 1.34 6.81 16.76
N VAL A 37 2.00 7.30 15.71
CA VAL A 37 2.34 8.73 15.57
C VAL A 37 1.09 9.59 15.58
N VAL A 38 0.05 9.19 14.83
CA VAL A 38 -1.24 9.90 14.81
C VAL A 38 -1.90 9.93 16.20
N LEU A 39 -1.87 8.81 16.92
CA LEU A 39 -2.37 8.73 18.29
C LEU A 39 -1.58 9.69 19.21
N LEU A 40 -0.25 9.68 19.13
CA LEU A 40 0.61 10.56 19.93
C LEU A 40 0.35 12.03 19.63
N VAL A 41 0.12 12.40 18.37
CA VAL A 41 -0.27 13.77 18.00
C VAL A 41 -1.60 14.15 18.64
N GLY A 42 -2.61 13.27 18.57
CA GLY A 42 -3.91 13.52 19.20
C GLY A 42 -3.81 13.72 20.72
N VAL A 43 -3.00 12.91 21.39
CA VAL A 43 -2.71 13.04 22.82
C VAL A 43 -1.91 14.32 23.11
N SER A 44 -0.92 14.66 22.27
CA SER A 44 -0.09 15.87 22.46
C SER A 44 -0.86 17.17 22.26
N LEU A 45 -1.97 17.11 21.52
CA LEU A 45 -2.92 18.23 21.34
C LEU A 45 -3.97 18.30 22.44
N ASP A 46 -3.89 17.44 23.46
CA ASP A 46 -4.80 17.36 24.60
C ASP A 46 -6.28 17.20 24.17
N LEU A 47 -6.50 16.46 23.07
CA LEU A 47 -7.85 16.19 22.58
C LEU A 47 -8.61 15.29 23.54
N PRO A 48 -9.94 15.45 23.67
CA PRO A 48 -10.75 14.51 24.43
C PRO A 48 -10.64 13.11 23.82
N ALA A 49 -10.83 12.07 24.64
CA ALA A 49 -10.64 10.67 24.22
C ALA A 49 -11.39 10.29 22.93
N TRP A 50 -12.62 10.79 22.77
CA TRP A 50 -13.41 10.58 21.54
C TRP A 50 -12.81 11.29 20.31
N GLY A 51 -12.17 12.45 20.51
CA GLY A 51 -11.48 13.21 19.45
C GLY A 51 -10.21 12.51 18.99
N VAL A 52 -9.43 11.95 19.91
CA VAL A 52 -8.27 11.10 19.58
C VAL A 52 -8.74 9.87 18.80
N GLY A 53 -9.81 9.21 19.25
CA GLY A 53 -10.41 8.07 18.56
C GLY A 53 -10.87 8.40 17.14
N ALA A 54 -11.55 9.54 16.95
CA ALA A 54 -11.98 10.02 15.65
C ALA A 54 -10.80 10.32 14.71
N LEU A 55 -9.74 10.94 15.24
CA LEU A 55 -8.53 11.29 14.49
C LEU A 55 -7.76 10.05 14.03
N VAL A 56 -7.55 9.07 14.92
CA VAL A 56 -6.95 7.77 14.56
C VAL A 56 -7.84 7.04 13.55
N GLY A 57 -9.16 6.98 13.79
CA GLY A 57 -10.14 6.35 12.90
C GLY A 57 -10.15 6.93 11.49
N ALA A 58 -10.18 8.26 11.38
CA ALA A 58 -10.14 8.97 10.09
C ALA A 58 -8.81 8.75 9.35
N SER A 59 -7.69 8.59 10.08
CA SER A 59 -6.37 8.38 9.50
C SER A 59 -6.14 6.98 8.92
N LEU A 60 -6.92 5.96 9.35
CA LEU A 60 -6.78 4.58 8.89
C LEU A 60 -6.86 4.46 7.37
N GLY A 61 -7.87 5.07 6.76
CA GLY A 61 -8.08 5.00 5.30
C GLY A 61 -6.89 5.56 4.51
N PRO A 62 -6.51 6.83 4.71
CA PRO A 62 -5.39 7.45 4.00
C PRO A 62 -4.04 6.76 4.24
N ILE A 63 -3.73 6.37 5.48
CA ILE A 63 -2.45 5.71 5.80
C ILE A 63 -2.35 4.36 5.11
N VAL A 64 -3.39 3.54 5.24
CA VAL A 64 -3.42 2.21 4.64
C VAL A 64 -3.40 2.31 3.11
N TYR A 65 -4.22 3.20 2.53
CA TYR A 65 -4.25 3.40 1.08
C TYR A 65 -2.91 3.91 0.54
N GLY A 66 -2.33 4.94 1.15
CA GLY A 66 -1.05 5.49 0.74
C GLY A 66 0.06 4.45 0.79
N HIS A 67 0.10 3.66 1.85
CA HIS A 67 1.08 2.60 2.03
C HIS A 67 0.97 1.51 0.93
N TYR A 68 -0.24 0.99 0.68
CA TYR A 68 -0.48 0.00 -0.38
C TYR A 68 -0.20 0.56 -1.78
N TYR A 69 -0.51 1.84 -2.02
CA TYR A 69 -0.28 2.49 -3.31
C TYR A 69 1.20 2.51 -3.68
N VAL A 70 2.06 2.88 -2.72
CA VAL A 70 3.51 3.00 -2.95
C VAL A 70 4.15 1.62 -3.17
N ILE A 71 3.77 0.63 -2.38
CA ILE A 71 4.41 -0.69 -2.42
C ILE A 71 3.92 -1.54 -3.60
N TYR A 72 2.64 -1.50 -3.94
CA TYR A 72 2.08 -2.41 -4.95
C TYR A 72 1.71 -1.71 -6.25
N ILE A 73 1.04 -0.56 -6.18
CA ILE A 73 0.43 0.05 -7.38
C ILE A 73 1.50 0.74 -8.24
N ARG A 74 2.36 1.54 -7.62
CA ARG A 74 3.42 2.28 -8.32
C ARG A 74 4.40 1.39 -9.09
N PRO A 75 5.00 0.34 -8.50
CA PRO A 75 5.95 -0.51 -9.23
C PRO A 75 5.29 -1.33 -10.34
N VAL A 76 4.04 -1.79 -10.15
CA VAL A 76 3.30 -2.53 -11.19
C VAL A 76 3.01 -1.64 -12.40
N LYS A 77 2.53 -0.41 -12.19
CA LYS A 77 2.33 0.56 -13.28
C LYS A 77 3.64 0.87 -14.02
N LYS A 78 4.76 0.99 -13.28
CA LYS A 78 6.08 1.23 -13.89
C LYS A 78 6.50 0.05 -14.78
N LYS A 79 6.31 -1.20 -14.34
CA LYS A 79 6.61 -2.40 -15.14
C LYS A 79 5.73 -2.49 -16.39
N GLN A 80 4.43 -2.23 -16.27
CA GLN A 80 3.50 -2.23 -17.41
C GLN A 80 3.86 -1.19 -18.48
N ASN A 81 4.21 0.04 -18.07
CA ASN A 81 4.62 1.08 -19.02
C ASN A 81 5.89 0.71 -19.79
N LEU A 82 6.85 0.07 -19.12
CA LEU A 82 8.09 -0.41 -19.75
C LEU A 82 7.81 -1.49 -20.80
N ASP A 83 6.92 -2.45 -20.50
CA ASP A 83 6.55 -3.51 -21.46
C ASP A 83 5.80 -2.96 -22.68
N VAL A 84 4.90 -1.99 -22.48
CA VAL A 84 4.19 -1.30 -23.56
C VAL A 84 5.19 -0.55 -24.46
N GLU A 85 6.15 0.17 -23.87
CA GLU A 85 7.18 0.87 -24.65
C GLU A 85 8.10 -0.09 -25.41
N LYS A 86 8.47 -1.22 -24.80
CA LYS A 86 9.29 -2.26 -25.44
C LYS A 86 8.59 -2.88 -26.64
N LYS A 87 7.28 -3.15 -26.54
CA LYS A 87 6.46 -3.63 -27.67
C LYS A 87 6.37 -2.60 -28.79
N ARG A 88 6.15 -1.31 -28.46
CA ARG A 88 6.08 -0.23 -29.47
C ARG A 88 7.39 -0.06 -30.25
N ARG A 89 8.55 -0.10 -29.57
CA ARG A 89 9.86 -0.03 -30.25
C ARG A 89 10.13 -1.21 -31.17
N LYS A 90 9.60 -2.40 -30.85
CA LYS A 90 9.74 -3.60 -31.69
C LYS A 90 8.87 -3.54 -32.95
N ALA A 91 7.71 -2.87 -32.88
CA ALA A 91 6.82 -2.67 -34.02
C ALA A 91 7.36 -1.67 -35.05
N ASN A 92 7.95 -0.55 -34.61
CA ASN A 92 8.53 0.46 -35.51
C ASN A 92 9.86 0.06 -36.19
N ARG A 93 10.42 -1.12 -35.87
CA ARG A 93 11.66 -1.65 -36.47
C ARG A 93 11.41 -2.65 -37.60
N LYS A 94 10.14 -2.96 -37.90
CA LYS A 94 9.72 -3.72 -39.09
C LYS A 94 9.20 -2.75 -40.13
#